data_AF-A0A926VUD4-F1
#
_entry.id   AF-A0A926VUD4-F1
#
_cell.length_a   1.000
_cell.length_b   1.000
_cell.length_c   1.000
_cell.angle_alpha   90.00
_cell.angle_beta   90.00
_cell.angle_gamma   90.00
#
_symmetry.space_group_name_H-M   'P 1'
#
loop_
_entity.id
_entity.type
_entity.pdbx_description
1 polymer ?
#
loop_
_entity_poly.entity_id
_entity_poly.type
_entity_poly.pdbx_seq_one_letter_code
_entity_poly.pdbx_strand_id
1 'polypeptide(L)' 'MTETHDLGMTDTEYALLIAQGYDPNLKSQLIELGENPDQARQLVRIVGLTKDKPLQTEEEWQEFMAVWEHTCDGSVGK' A
#
# COMPACT_ATOMS: atom_id res chain seq x y z
N MET A 1 -4.94 -18.57 -9.60
CA MET A 1 -5.89 -18.54 -8.49
C MET A 1 -5.18 -17.76 -7.40
N THR A 2 -5.41 -16.45 -7.31
CA THR A 2 -4.74 -15.61 -6.32
C THR A 2 -5.33 -15.92 -4.96
N GLU A 3 -4.51 -16.45 -4.06
CA GLU A 3 -4.86 -16.77 -2.68
C GLU A 3 -5.24 -15.46 -1.97
N THR A 4 -6.54 -15.16 -1.95
CA THR A 4 -7.07 -14.15 -1.03
C THR A 4 -7.01 -14.79 0.34
N HIS A 5 -5.99 -14.42 1.12
CA HIS A 5 -5.94 -14.71 2.54
C HIS A 5 -7.29 -14.30 3.14
N ASP A 6 -7.89 -15.17 3.96
CA ASP A 6 -9.13 -14.86 4.65
C ASP A 6 -8.83 -13.72 5.65
N LEU A 7 -9.01 -12.49 5.19
CA LEU A 7 -8.72 -11.27 5.94
C LEU A 7 -9.73 -11.04 7.07
N GLY A 8 -10.71 -11.94 7.23
CA GLY A 8 -11.76 -11.82 8.24
C GLY A 8 -12.61 -10.57 8.06
N MET A 9 -12.78 -10.10 6.81
CA MET A 9 -13.58 -8.92 6.48
C MET A 9 -14.66 -9.26 5.45
N THR A 10 -15.74 -8.48 5.45
CA THR A 10 -16.81 -8.61 4.45
C THR A 10 -16.42 -7.95 3.12
N ASP A 11 -17.03 -8.41 2.02
CA ASP A 11 -16.79 -7.84 0.68
C ASP A 11 -17.04 -6.33 0.62
N THR A 12 -18.03 -5.84 1.37
CA THR A 12 -18.36 -4.40 1.46
C THR A 12 -17.23 -3.61 2.13
N GLU A 13 -16.69 -4.14 3.23
CA GLU A 13 -15.55 -3.51 3.91
C GLU A 13 -14.31 -3.56 3.01
N TYR A 14 -14.10 -4.65 2.26
CA TYR A 14 -12.98 -4.78 1.33
C TYR A 14 -13.08 -3.74 0.21
N ALA A 15 -14.26 -3.64 -0.42
CA ALA A 15 -14.53 -2.67 -1.47
C ALA A 15 -14.36 -1.22 -0.98
N LEU A 16 -14.73 -0.93 0.26
CA LEU A 16 -14.54 0.38 0.87
C LEU A 16 -13.05 0.74 0.99
N LEU A 17 -12.21 -0.20 1.43
CA LEU A 17 -10.77 0.02 1.54
C LEU A 17 -10.12 0.22 0.16
N ILE A 18 -10.52 -0.57 -0.83
CA ILE A 18 -10.04 -0.43 -2.21
C ILE A 18 -10.43 0.94 -2.77
N ALA A 19 -11.67 1.40 -2.54
CA ALA A 19 -12.13 2.73 -2.96
C ALA A 19 -11.37 3.87 -2.26
N GLN A 20 -10.79 3.62 -1.09
CA GLN A 20 -9.90 4.56 -0.39
C GLN A 20 -8.43 4.46 -0.84
N GLY A 21 -8.13 3.63 -1.85
CA GLY A 21 -6.77 3.43 -2.36
C GLY A 21 -5.93 2.50 -1.49
N TYR A 22 -6.54 1.67 -0.65
CA TYR A 22 -5.82 0.69 0.17
C TYR A 22 -6.22 -0.72 -0.22
N ASP A 23 -5.25 -1.57 -0.57
CA ASP A 23 -5.47 -2.98 -0.93
C ASP A 23 -5.01 -3.91 0.22
N PRO A 24 -5.95 -4.43 1.01
CA PRO A 24 -5.65 -5.35 2.11
C PRO A 24 -4.96 -6.64 1.66
N ASN A 25 -5.29 -7.13 0.45
CA ASN A 25 -4.73 -8.38 -0.06
C ASN A 25 -3.28 -8.19 -0.45
N LEU A 26 -2.96 -7.05 -1.09
CA LEU A 26 -1.59 -6.67 -1.39
C LEU A 26 -0.76 -6.52 -0.10
N LYS A 27 -1.33 -5.96 0.97
CA LYS A 27 -0.63 -5.89 2.26
C LYS A 27 -0.26 -7.28 2.79
N SER A 28 -1.20 -8.23 2.76
CA SER A 28 -0.95 -9.60 3.25
C SER A 28 0.20 -10.23 2.46
N GLN A 29 0.17 -10.12 1.14
CA GLN A 29 1.20 -10.66 0.26
C GLN A 29 2.59 -10.06 0.55
N LEU A 30 2.68 -8.75 0.80
CA LEU A 30 3.94 -8.11 1.17
C LEU A 30 4.48 -8.65 2.51
N ILE A 31 3.60 -8.84 3.50
CA ILE A 31 3.99 -9.41 4.79
C ILE A 31 4.47 -10.86 4.63
N GLU A 32 3.80 -11.66 3.80
CA GLU A 32 4.21 -13.05 3.50
C GLU A 32 5.56 -13.11 2.76
N LEU A 33 5.86 -12.11 1.94
CA LEU A 33 7.16 -11.95 1.27
C LEU A 33 8.27 -11.49 2.22
N GLY A 34 7.96 -11.18 3.47
CA GLY A 34 8.92 -10.83 4.51
C GLY A 34 9.02 -9.32 4.80
N GLU A 35 8.16 -8.49 4.19
CA GLU A 35 8.06 -7.09 4.56
C GLU A 35 7.49 -6.94 5.97
N ASN A 36 7.96 -5.95 6.72
CA ASN A 36 7.35 -5.66 8.01
C ASN A 36 5.95 -5.03 7.80
N PRO A 37 5.01 -5.16 8.75
CA PRO A 37 3.64 -4.66 8.58
C PRO A 37 3.50 -3.16 8.32
N ASP A 38 4.46 -2.35 8.76
CA ASP A 38 4.48 -0.89 8.55
C ASP A 38 4.99 -0.55 7.16
N GLN A 39 6.06 -1.19 6.68
CA GLN A 39 6.56 -1.10 5.31
C GLN A 39 5.50 -1.59 4.31
N ALA A 40 4.87 -2.73 4.58
CA ALA A 40 3.78 -3.25 3.75
C ALA A 40 2.61 -2.26 3.65
N ARG A 41 2.28 -1.56 4.74
CA ARG A 41 1.24 -0.50 4.74
C ARG A 41 1.63 0.67 3.85
N GLN A 42 2.89 1.10 3.89
CA GLN A 42 3.38 2.22 3.08
C GLN A 42 3.43 1.87 1.59
N LEU A 43 3.93 0.68 1.25
CA LEU A 43 3.95 0.17 -0.12
C LEU A 43 2.54 0.07 -0.72
N VAL A 44 1.57 -0.45 0.05
CA VAL A 44 0.17 -0.50 -0.40
C VAL A 44 -0.38 0.90 -0.66
N ARG A 45 -0.03 1.88 0.18
CA ARG A 45 -0.45 3.27 -0.02
C ARG A 45 0.18 3.88 -1.28
N ILE A 46 1.46 3.60 -1.54
CA ILE A 46 2.15 4.03 -2.77
C ILE A 46 1.47 3.47 -4.02
N VAL A 47 1.14 2.17 -4.00
CA VAL A 47 0.40 1.54 -5.09
C VAL A 47 -0.97 2.18 -5.22
N GLY A 48 -1.68 2.42 -4.12
CA GLY A 48 -2.96 3.13 -4.10
C GLY A 48 -2.93 4.50 -4.78
N LEU A 49 -1.90 5.30 -4.50
CA LEU A 49 -1.74 6.64 -5.07
C LEU A 49 -1.46 6.62 -6.58
N THR A 50 -0.96 5.51 -7.13
CA THR A 50 -0.46 5.43 -8.51
C THR A 50 -1.24 4.47 -9.41
N LYS A 51 -2.15 3.65 -8.86
CA LYS A 51 -2.85 2.57 -9.57
C LYS A 51 -3.83 3.06 -10.63
N ASP A 52 -4.63 4.09 -10.32
CA ASP A 52 -5.74 4.52 -11.20
C ASP A 52 -5.38 5.67 -12.13
N LYS A 53 -4.44 6.52 -11.71
CA LYS A 53 -3.95 7.63 -12.52
C LYS A 53 -2.47 7.89 -12.25
N PRO A 54 -1.70 8.29 -13.28
CA PRO A 54 -0.40 8.88 -13.05
C PRO A 54 -0.55 10.15 -12.21
N LEU A 55 0.45 10.43 -11.37
CA LEU A 55 0.56 11.68 -10.62
C LEU A 55 0.74 12.82 -11.62
N GLN A 56 -0.17 13.80 -11.61
CA GLN A 56 -0.18 14.88 -12.59
C GLN A 56 0.20 16.24 -12.00
N THR A 57 0.06 16.43 -10.68
CA THR A 57 0.39 17.70 -10.03
C THR A 57 1.60 17.59 -9.11
N GLU A 58 2.25 18.72 -8.86
CA GLU A 58 3.38 18.79 -7.92
C GLU A 58 2.96 18.32 -6.53
N GLU A 59 1.76 18.68 -6.07
CA GLU A 59 1.25 18.27 -4.75
C GLU A 59 1.09 16.74 -4.65
N GLU A 60 0.60 16.08 -5.71
CA GLU A 60 0.50 14.62 -5.77
C GLU A 60 1.89 13.97 -5.74
N TRP A 61 2.87 14.56 -6.43
CA TRP A 61 4.27 14.14 -6.37
C TRP A 61 4.89 14.33 -4.99
N GLN A 62 4.61 15.44 -4.30
CA GLN A 62 5.10 15.69 -2.95
C GLN A 62 4.51 14.69 -1.95
N GLU A 63 3.22 14.34 -2.06
CA GLU A 63 2.63 13.30 -1.20
C GLU A 63 3.27 11.94 -1.46
N PHE A 64 3.48 11.58 -2.74
CA PHE A 64 4.19 10.35 -3.09
C PHE A 64 5.60 10.31 -2.51
N MET A 65 6.37 11.39 -2.70
CA MET A 65 7.76 11.46 -2.22
C MET A 65 7.83 11.41 -0.70
N ALA A 66 6.91 12.06 0.02
CA ALA A 66 6.86 11.98 1.48
C ALA A 66 6.61 10.55 1.98
N VAL A 67 5.74 9.78 1.32
CA VAL A 67 5.51 8.36 1.65
C VAL A 67 6.71 7.50 1.25
N TRP A 68 7.31 7.77 0.09
CA TRP A 68 8.46 7.05 -0.43
C TRP A 68 9.71 7.23 0.43
N GLU A 69 10.05 8.47 0.80
CA GLU A 69 11.19 8.79 1.65
C GLU A 69 11.06 8.12 3.02
N HIS A 70 9.87 8.14 3.64
CA HIS A 70 9.64 7.43 4.89
C HIS A 70 9.81 5.90 4.74
N THR A 71 9.49 5.34 3.58
CA THR A 71 9.64 3.90 3.31
C THR A 71 11.13 3.54 3.12
N CYS A 72 11.88 4.37 2.39
CA CYS A 72 13.27 4.11 2.05
C CYS A 72 14.27 4.47 3.16
N ASP A 73 13.99 5.48 3.99
CA ASP A 73 14.86 5.90 5.09
C ASP A 73 14.92 4.84 6.21
N GLY A 74 13.87 4.00 6.33
CA GLY A 74 13.87 2.81 7.19
C GLY A 74 14.77 1.66 6.73
N SER A 75 15.39 1.75 5.54
CA SER A 75 16.28 0.73 4.97
C SER A 75 17.77 1.03 5.17
N VAL A 76 18.14 2.19 5.72
CA VAL A 76 19.53 2.55 6.04
C VAL A 76 19.74 2.52 7.56
N GLY A 77 19.64 1.34 8.17
CA GLY A 77 20.00 1.23 9.58
C GLY A 77 19.55 -0.01 10.34
N LYS A 78 19.98 -1.19 9.93
CA LYS A 78 20.70 -2.16 10.80
C LYS A 78 21.18 -3.38 10.05
#